data_AF-A0A7J8TAG8-F1
#
_entry.id   AF-A0A7J8TAG8-F1
#
_cell.length_a   1.000
_cell.length_b   1.000
_cell.length_c   1.000
_cell.angle_alpha   90.00
_cell.angle_beta   90.00
_cell.angle_gamma   90.00
#
_symmetry.space_group_name_H-M   'P 1'
#
loop_
_entity.id
_entity.type
_entity.pdbx_description
1 polymer ?
#
loop_
_entity_poly.entity_id
_entity_poly.type
_entity_poly.pdbx_seq_one_letter_code
_entity_poly.pdbx_strand_id
1 'polypeptide(L)'
;MRRVYHHFEGRAVTMGLLVDGSALTGSVQSVDWGAVCYDLLGVIPDNIYGGWIEMGWLRNTFPEPGNDLTEVERIRYARAYILEMIGGYLIPDLSRNLVHLRWLLKLVDFRRI
;
A
#
# COMPACT_ATOMS: atom_id res chain seq x y z
N MET A 1 8.77 -39.31 -22.58
CA MET A 1 7.97 -38.48 -23.51
C MET A 1 6.52 -38.52 -23.04
N ARG A 2 5.93 -37.34 -22.81
CA ARG A 2 4.50 -36.98 -22.64
C ARG A 2 3.72 -37.39 -21.36
N ARG A 3 3.19 -36.31 -20.74
CA ARG A 3 2.16 -36.20 -19.69
C ARG A 3 0.78 -36.57 -20.25
N VAL A 4 -0.20 -36.85 -19.37
CA VAL A 4 -1.46 -36.06 -19.27
C VAL A 4 -1.98 -36.15 -17.82
N TYR A 5 -2.16 -35.01 -17.16
CA TYR A 5 -2.94 -34.90 -15.93
C TYR A 5 -4.37 -34.45 -16.28
N HIS A 6 -5.30 -34.99 -15.51
CA HIS A 6 -6.74 -34.83 -15.62
C HIS A 6 -7.21 -33.37 -15.43
N HIS A 7 -8.15 -33.01 -16.31
CA HIS A 7 -9.37 -32.23 -16.12
C HIS A 7 -9.65 -31.63 -14.72
N PHE A 8 -9.81 -30.31 -14.66
CA PHE A 8 -10.83 -29.64 -13.84
C PHE A 8 -11.28 -28.35 -14.56
N GLU A 9 -12.53 -28.34 -15.02
CA GLU A 9 -13.22 -27.11 -15.46
C GLU A 9 -13.73 -26.33 -14.24
N GLY A 10 -13.61 -25.01 -14.30
CA GLY A 10 -14.22 -24.07 -13.35
C GLY A 10 -14.13 -22.66 -13.91
N ARG A 11 -15.21 -22.24 -14.59
CA ARG A 11 -15.32 -21.07 -15.47
C ARG A 11 -14.94 -19.75 -14.78
N ALA A 12 -14.02 -18.99 -15.37
CA ALA A 12 -13.89 -17.56 -15.13
C ALA A 12 -14.75 -16.81 -16.17
N VAL A 13 -15.81 -16.13 -15.70
CA VAL A 13 -16.58 -15.19 -16.51
C VAL A 13 -15.67 -14.01 -16.84
N THR A 14 -15.19 -13.98 -18.09
CA THR A 14 -14.49 -12.82 -18.64
C THR A 14 -15.49 -12.06 -19.50
N MET A 15 -15.95 -10.91 -19.01
CA MET A 15 -16.68 -9.93 -19.79
C MET A 15 -15.93 -8.62 -19.53
N GLY A 16 -15.21 -8.02 -20.46
CA GLY A 16 -15.21 -8.16 -21.90
C GLY A 16 -15.10 -6.74 -22.43
N LEU A 17 -13.86 -6.26 -22.59
CA LEU A 17 -13.40 -5.30 -23.61
C LEU A 17 -12.01 -4.81 -23.17
N LEU A 18 -10.99 -5.09 -23.98
CA LEU A 18 -10.26 -4.00 -24.60
C LEU A 18 -9.81 -4.46 -25.98
N VAL A 19 -10.21 -3.62 -26.93
CA VAL A 19 -9.90 -3.65 -28.35
C VAL A 19 -8.39 -3.72 -28.56
N ASP A 20 -8.03 -4.45 -29.61
CA ASP A 20 -6.71 -4.75 -30.11
C ASP A 20 -5.71 -3.58 -30.02
N GLY A 21 -4.50 -3.91 -29.55
CA GLY A 21 -3.43 -2.95 -29.37
C GLY A 21 -2.25 -3.52 -28.60
N SER A 22 -1.52 -4.44 -29.22
CA SER A 22 -0.16 -4.88 -28.83
C SER A 22 0.01 -5.36 -27.39
N ALA A 23 0.15 -6.67 -27.20
CA ALA A 23 0.52 -7.29 -25.93
C ALA A 23 1.89 -6.79 -25.44
N LEU A 24 1.89 -5.65 -24.75
CA LEU A 24 2.91 -5.34 -23.78
C LEU A 24 2.65 -6.29 -22.60
N THR A 25 3.31 -7.44 -22.59
CA THR A 25 3.62 -8.16 -21.35
C THR A 25 4.57 -7.30 -20.52
N GLY A 26 4.09 -6.13 -20.08
CA GLY A 26 4.61 -5.46 -18.92
C GLY A 26 4.16 -6.29 -17.75
N SER A 27 5.07 -7.06 -17.16
CA SER A 27 4.95 -7.46 -15.76
C SER A 27 4.45 -6.23 -15.01
N VAL A 28 3.24 -6.25 -14.47
CA VAL A 28 2.80 -5.21 -13.54
C VAL A 28 3.87 -5.22 -12.46
N GLN A 29 4.73 -4.20 -12.45
CA GLN A 29 5.79 -4.10 -11.46
C GLN A 29 5.07 -4.07 -10.11
N SER A 30 5.15 -5.18 -9.38
CA SER A 30 4.67 -5.22 -8.02
C SER A 30 5.45 -4.15 -7.28
N VAL A 31 4.76 -3.12 -6.77
CA VAL A 31 5.39 -2.08 -5.97
C VAL A 31 6.01 -2.75 -4.74
N ASP A 32 7.30 -2.50 -4.51
CA ASP A 32 7.95 -2.92 -3.28
C ASP A 32 7.47 -2.03 -2.14
N TRP A 33 6.37 -2.46 -1.51
CA TRP A 33 5.76 -1.73 -0.41
C TRP A 33 6.67 -1.63 0.82
N GLY A 34 7.59 -2.58 1.01
CA GLY A 34 8.57 -2.52 2.09
C GLY A 34 9.55 -1.37 1.88
N ALA A 35 10.10 -1.25 0.67
CA ALA A 35 10.96 -0.13 0.29
C ALA A 35 10.23 1.22 0.41
N VAL A 36 8.97 1.30 -0.06
CA VAL A 36 8.15 2.52 0.05
C VAL A 36 7.95 2.94 1.51
N CYS A 37 7.65 1.98 2.40
CA CYS A 37 7.53 2.26 3.84
C CYS A 37 8.87 2.71 4.43
N TYR A 38 9.97 2.06 4.10
CA TYR A 38 11.29 2.46 4.58
C TYR A 38 11.65 3.89 4.16
N ASP A 39 11.46 4.22 2.89
CA ASP A 39 11.83 5.53 2.35
C ASP A 39 10.97 6.66 2.93
N LEU A 40 9.68 6.40 3.17
CA LEU A 40 8.72 7.45 3.54
C LEU A 40 8.42 7.53 5.03
N LEU A 41 8.45 6.40 5.72
CA LEU A 41 8.17 6.27 7.15
C LEU A 41 9.42 5.93 7.96
N GLY A 42 10.51 5.45 7.33
CA GLY A 42 11.74 5.06 8.02
C GLY A 42 11.70 3.67 8.65
N VAL A 43 10.62 2.93 8.44
CA VAL A 43 10.31 1.64 9.09
C VAL A 43 9.60 0.74 8.10
N ILE A 44 9.80 -0.57 8.24
CA ILE A 44 9.14 -1.58 7.41
C ILE A 44 8.14 -2.32 8.32
N PRO A 45 6.83 -2.32 8.00
CA PRO A 45 5.85 -3.10 8.74
C PRO A 45 6.13 -4.60 8.63
N ASP A 46 5.88 -5.34 9.72
CA ASP A 46 6.03 -6.80 9.73
C ASP A 46 5.05 -7.48 8.76
N ASN A 47 3.87 -6.90 8.58
CA ASN A 47 2.81 -7.43 7.73
C ASN A 47 2.31 -6.37 6.75
N ILE A 48 2.45 -6.66 5.45
CA ILE A 48 1.86 -5.87 4.36
C ILE A 48 0.97 -6.80 3.53
N TYR A 49 -0.34 -6.54 3.56
CA TYR A 49 -1.34 -7.37 2.88
C TYR A 49 -1.64 -6.81 1.50
N GLY A 50 -0.81 -7.10 0.49
CA GLY A 50 -1.03 -6.62 -0.88
C GLY A 50 -1.05 -5.09 -1.00
N GLY A 51 -0.25 -4.40 -0.17
CA GLY A 51 -0.19 -2.94 -0.12
C GLY A 51 -1.08 -2.29 0.94
N TRP A 52 -1.70 -3.08 1.81
CA TRP A 52 -2.48 -2.62 2.95
C TRP A 52 -1.72 -2.86 4.25
N ILE A 53 -1.79 -1.90 5.18
CA ILE A 53 -1.20 -1.99 6.52
C ILE A 53 -2.24 -1.66 7.58
N GLU A 54 -2.02 -2.16 8.79
CA GLU A 54 -2.90 -1.90 9.93
C GLU A 54 -2.74 -0.49 10.48
N MET A 55 -3.85 0.21 10.69
CA MET A 55 -3.88 1.50 11.37
C MET A 55 -3.40 1.37 12.83
N GLY A 56 -3.66 0.22 13.48
CA GLY A 56 -3.11 -0.06 14.81
C GLY A 56 -1.58 -0.09 14.82
N TRP A 57 -0.96 -0.64 13.77
CA TRP A 57 0.49 -0.63 13.62
C TRP A 57 1.04 0.79 13.43
N LEU A 58 0.37 1.64 12.65
CA LEU A 58 0.74 3.06 12.49
C LEU A 58 0.74 3.79 13.84
N ARG A 59 -0.34 3.65 14.63
CA ARG A 59 -0.48 4.28 15.96
C ARG A 59 0.61 3.83 16.94
N ASN A 60 0.96 2.54 16.92
CA ASN A 60 1.97 1.99 17.80
C ASN A 60 3.39 2.43 17.41
N THR A 61 3.64 2.61 16.11
CA THR A 61 4.96 2.94 15.57
C THR A 61 5.22 4.45 15.57
N PHE A 62 4.16 5.25 15.42
CA PHE A 62 4.19 6.71 15.39
C PHE A 62 3.28 7.30 16.48
N PRO A 63 3.65 7.14 17.76
CA PRO A 63 2.91 7.76 18.86
C PRO A 63 2.99 9.29 18.78
N GLU A 64 2.15 9.96 19.57
CA GLU A 64 2.13 11.43 19.64
C GLU A 64 3.54 11.98 19.92
N PRO A 65 4.02 12.96 19.14
CA PRO A 65 5.40 13.40 19.17
C PRO A 65 5.67 14.24 20.43
N GLY A 66 6.80 13.99 21.08
CA GLY A 66 7.36 14.92 22.05
C GLY A 66 7.93 16.18 21.38
N ASN A 67 8.30 17.18 22.20
CA ASN A 67 8.84 18.45 21.68
C ASN A 67 10.21 18.33 20.98
N ASP A 68 10.93 17.21 21.17
CA ASP A 68 12.33 17.05 20.77
C ASP A 68 12.53 16.24 19.47
N LEU A 69 11.53 16.20 18.58
CA LEU A 69 11.68 15.50 17.29
C LEU A 69 12.55 16.27 16.28
N THR A 70 13.43 15.53 15.61
CA THR A 70 14.11 16.03 14.42
C THR A 70 13.13 16.32 13.28
N GLU A 71 13.55 17.13 12.31
CA GLU A 71 12.71 17.45 11.13
C GLU A 71 12.29 16.19 10.36
N VAL A 72 13.20 15.21 10.23
CA VAL A 72 12.94 13.94 9.54
C VAL A 72 11.88 13.12 10.29
N GLU A 73 11.97 13.03 11.62
CA GLU A 73 10.98 12.33 12.44
C GLU A 73 9.62 13.02 12.37
N ARG A 74 9.59 14.35 12.38
CA ARG A 74 8.35 15.12 12.23
C ARG A 74 7.68 14.89 10.88
N ILE A 75 8.44 14.82 9.79
CA ILE A 75 7.91 14.50 8.45
C ILE A 75 7.35 13.07 8.42
N ARG A 76 8.06 12.10 9.00
CA ARG A 76 7.60 10.70 9.08
C ARG A 76 6.32 10.58 9.90
N TYR A 77 6.27 11.23 11.06
CA TYR A 77 5.08 11.33 11.89
C TYR A 77 3.90 11.95 11.13
N ALA A 78 4.12 13.10 10.48
CA ALA A 78 3.08 13.77 9.70
C ALA A 78 2.52 12.87 8.58
N ARG A 79 3.39 12.11 7.90
CA ARG A 79 2.96 11.13 6.88
C ARG A 79 2.11 10.00 7.47
N ALA A 80 2.54 9.43 8.59
CA ALA A 80 1.78 8.39 9.29
C ALA A 80 0.42 8.91 9.76
N TYR A 81 0.39 10.13 10.33
CA TYR A 81 -0.83 10.78 10.80
C TYR A 81 -1.83 11.07 9.68
N ILE A 82 -1.36 11.63 8.55
CA ILE A 82 -2.21 11.85 7.36
C ILE A 82 -2.75 10.52 6.83
N LEU A 83 -1.92 9.48 6.78
CA LEU A 83 -2.32 8.17 6.33
C LEU A 83 -3.41 7.57 7.23
N GLU A 84 -3.26 7.71 8.55
CA GLU A 84 -4.27 7.33 9.53
C GLU A 84 -5.58 8.12 9.34
N MET A 85 -5.50 9.44 9.15
CA MET A 85 -6.68 10.28 8.90
C MET A 85 -7.43 9.88 7.64
N ILE A 86 -6.71 9.53 6.56
CA ILE A 86 -7.33 9.05 5.32
C ILE A 86 -8.05 7.72 5.57
N GLY A 87 -7.40 6.77 6.24
CA GLY A 87 -7.95 5.44 6.50
C GLY A 87 -9.07 5.40 7.54
N GLY A 88 -9.02 6.28 8.55
CA GLY A 88 -9.96 6.27 9.68
C GLY A 88 -11.10 7.28 9.57
N TYR A 89 -10.87 8.44 8.97
CA TYR A 89 -11.84 9.55 8.96
C TYR A 89 -12.46 9.78 7.58
N LEU A 90 -11.65 9.77 6.52
CA LEU A 90 -12.11 10.10 5.17
C LEU A 90 -12.70 8.90 4.42
N ILE A 91 -12.27 7.68 4.76
CA ILE A 91 -12.79 6.44 4.19
C ILE A 91 -13.24 5.53 5.35
N PRO A 92 -14.26 5.94 6.13
CA PRO A 92 -14.54 5.34 7.43
C PRO A 92 -15.12 3.91 7.38
N ASP A 93 -15.20 3.21 6.25
CA ASP A 93 -15.65 1.80 6.28
C ASP A 93 -15.21 0.90 5.09
N LEU A 94 -15.12 -0.40 5.44
CA LEU A 94 -14.97 -1.67 4.71
C LEU A 94 -13.67 -2.45 4.99
N SER A 95 -12.54 -1.78 5.20
CA SER A 95 -11.26 -2.45 5.41
C SER A 95 -10.85 -2.45 6.88
N ARG A 96 -11.49 -3.27 7.72
CA ARG A 96 -11.01 -3.78 9.04
C ARG A 96 -9.74 -3.12 9.65
N ASN A 97 -9.76 -1.83 9.96
CA ASN A 97 -8.58 -1.09 10.45
C ASN A 97 -7.32 -1.14 9.54
N LEU A 98 -7.49 -1.21 8.22
CA LEU A 98 -6.41 -1.22 7.25
C LEU A 98 -6.44 0.07 6.40
N VAL A 99 -5.26 0.54 6.00
CA VAL A 99 -5.10 1.63 5.05
C VAL A 99 -4.15 1.22 3.94
N HIS A 100 -4.49 1.59 2.70
CA HIS A 100 -3.67 1.26 1.54
C HIS A 100 -2.48 2.23 1.41
N LEU A 101 -1.27 1.69 1.30
CA LEU A 101 -0.02 2.41 1.07
C LEU A 101 0.03 3.23 -0.24
N ARG A 102 -0.96 3.08 -1.13
CA ARG A 102 -1.09 3.92 -2.32
C ARG A 102 -1.30 5.40 -1.95
N TRP A 103 -1.89 5.67 -0.81
CA TRP A 103 -2.01 7.02 -0.25
C TRP A 103 -0.64 7.55 0.20
N LEU A 104 0.21 6.71 0.77
CA LEU A 104 1.57 7.10 1.18
C LEU A 104 2.42 7.54 -0.02
N LEU A 105 2.25 6.91 -1.20
CA LEU A 105 2.90 7.34 -2.44
C LEU A 105 2.48 8.76 -2.87
N LYS A 106 1.26 9.20 -2.55
CA LYS A 106 0.82 10.58 -2.79
C LYS A 106 1.45 11.57 -1.82
N LEU A 107 1.94 11.10 -0.67
CA LEU A 107 2.61 11.95 0.32
C LEU A 107 4.09 12.22 -0.03
N VAL A 108 4.63 11.59 -1.07
CA VAL A 108 5.99 11.83 -1.57
C VAL A 108 6.16 13.28 -2.04
N ASP A 109 5.11 13.85 -2.64
CA ASP A 109 5.12 15.15 -3.32
C ASP A 109 5.14 16.36 -2.38
N PHE A 110 4.78 16.20 -1.09
CA PHE A 110 4.80 17.30 -0.12
C PHE A 110 6.21 17.84 0.21
N ARG A 111 7.28 17.22 -0.31
CA ARG A 111 8.65 17.74 -0.21
C ARG A 111 8.97 18.85 -1.23
N ARG A 112 8.08 19.14 -2.19
CA ARG A 112 8.33 20.11 -3.28
C ARG A 112 7.53 21.42 -3.13
N ILE A 113 6.93 21.68 -1.98
CA ILE A 113 6.12 22.89 -1.72
C ILE A 113 6.81 23.74 -0.67
#